data_AF-A0A6J7SX86-F1
#
_entry.id   AF-A0A6J7SX86-F1
#
_cell.length_a   1.000
_cell.length_b   1.000
_cell.length_c   1.000
_cell.angle_alpha   90.00
_cell.angle_beta   90.00
_cell.angle_gamma   90.00
#
_symmetry.space_group_name_H-M   'P 1'
#
loop_
_entity.id
_entity.type
_entity.pdbx_description
1 polymer ?
#
loop_
_entity_poly.entity_id
_entity_poly.type
_entity_poly.pdbx_seq_one_letter_code
_entity_poly.pdbx_strand_id
1 'polypeptide(L)'
;MTTSQSGVIAVICRLNQARSIIASAYLSRILPGYKVVSAGIQAPDGQRIPLSVQVLAQKWGLELNKDFSQSLDSIREEILAAELVIVAENSFIEILAEFGVNPSKIVSMQDQAFDPDVIPIDPVNLNPESFEVELAKAVMVSVQLVAQRNLVKHHNKITVVHPQSISDFQNCLLSVNAAAKKAAASVLVADFRFPQNGLIERLGLTYKELTINQALGAITTNADLLALAGPCLVATRFEIDFAEEFVLSTSFLNVLEVLSQDRELFVITGPRSSAHREFSETYLCASNAF
;
A
#
# COMPACT_ATOMS: atom_id res chain seq x y z
N MET A 1 26.37 5.97 6.31
CA MET A 1 26.16 7.37 5.90
C MET A 1 24.90 7.83 6.59
N THR A 2 24.97 8.84 7.46
CA THR A 2 23.80 9.42 8.13
C THR A 2 22.95 10.13 7.08
N THR A 3 21.84 9.52 6.69
CA THR A 3 20.80 10.18 5.90
C THR A 3 20.28 11.34 6.74
N SER A 4 20.59 12.58 6.35
CA SER A 4 19.96 13.75 6.92
C SER A 4 18.45 13.63 6.67
N GLN A 5 17.64 13.61 7.73
CA GLN A 5 16.19 13.60 7.59
C GLN A 5 15.76 14.79 6.74
N SER A 6 15.09 14.50 5.61
CA SER A 6 14.72 15.44 4.55
C SER A 6 13.45 16.22 4.88
N GLY A 7 12.67 15.78 5.86
CA GLY A 7 11.46 16.45 6.32
C GLY A 7 10.60 15.58 7.24
N VAL A 8 9.41 16.07 7.59
CA VAL A 8 8.45 15.39 8.47
C VAL A 8 7.13 15.17 7.74
N ILE A 9 6.58 13.97 7.85
CA ILE A 9 5.25 13.61 7.34
C ILE A 9 4.38 13.19 8.52
N ALA A 10 3.20 13.76 8.65
CA ALA A 10 2.27 13.42 9.73
C ALA A 10 1.03 12.69 9.19
N VAL A 11 0.61 11.62 9.87
CA VAL A 11 -0.65 10.91 9.58
C VAL A 11 -1.61 11.05 10.76
N ILE A 12 -2.78 11.62 10.52
CA ILE A 12 -3.75 12.00 11.57
C ILE A 12 -5.05 11.21 11.40
N CYS A 13 -5.53 10.60 12.48
CA CYS A 13 -6.89 10.04 12.52
C CYS A 13 -7.62 10.49 13.80
N ARG A 14 -8.75 9.86 14.15
CA ARG A 14 -9.51 10.25 15.34
C ARG A 14 -8.76 9.98 16.65
N LEU A 15 -8.47 8.71 16.92
CA LEU A 15 -7.92 8.25 18.21
C LEU A 15 -6.44 7.85 18.17
N ASN A 16 -5.82 7.85 16.99
CA ASN A 16 -4.44 7.37 16.78
C ASN A 16 -4.21 5.94 17.30
N GLN A 17 -5.15 5.06 16.97
CA GLN A 17 -5.12 3.66 17.42
C GLN A 17 -5.11 2.63 16.30
N ALA A 18 -5.46 3.00 15.05
CA ALA A 18 -5.57 2.03 13.95
C ALA A 18 -5.05 2.60 12.63
N ARG A 19 -5.89 3.32 11.86
CA ARG A 19 -5.57 3.86 10.51
C ARG A 19 -4.22 4.60 10.46
N SER A 20 -4.05 5.63 11.29
CA SER A 20 -2.80 6.42 11.28
C SER A 20 -1.58 5.67 11.80
N ILE A 21 -1.77 4.65 12.65
CA ILE A 21 -0.68 3.82 13.16
C ILE A 21 -0.10 2.96 12.04
N ILE A 22 -0.94 2.18 11.38
CA ILE A 22 -0.52 1.26 10.32
C ILE A 22 -0.02 2.02 9.08
N ALA A 23 -0.72 3.08 8.66
CA ALA A 23 -0.26 3.91 7.56
C ALA A 23 1.11 4.55 7.85
N SER A 24 1.33 5.09 9.06
CA SER A 24 2.62 5.67 9.42
C SER A 24 3.74 4.63 9.47
N ALA A 25 3.46 3.40 9.92
CA ALA A 25 4.44 2.32 9.97
C ALA A 25 4.94 1.95 8.56
N TYR A 26 4.03 1.81 7.58
CA TYR A 26 4.44 1.52 6.21
C TYR A 26 5.11 2.70 5.52
N LEU A 27 4.60 3.92 5.72
CA LEU A 27 5.26 5.13 5.18
C LEU A 27 6.69 5.28 5.69
N SER A 28 6.97 5.01 6.97
CA SER A 28 8.35 5.00 7.51
C SER A 28 9.28 4.04 6.75
N ARG A 29 8.75 2.88 6.34
CA ARG A 29 9.52 1.88 5.59
C ARG A 29 9.87 2.36 4.19
N ILE A 30 8.91 2.95 3.48
CA ILE A 30 9.10 3.36 2.07
C ILE A 30 9.69 4.76 1.92
N LEU A 31 9.78 5.54 3.01
CA LEU A 31 10.36 6.88 3.06
C LEU A 31 11.49 6.96 4.09
N PRO A 32 12.59 6.19 3.95
CA PRO A 32 13.67 6.15 4.95
C PRO A 32 14.39 7.51 5.13
N GLY A 33 14.19 8.46 4.22
CA GLY A 33 14.68 9.83 4.31
C GLY A 33 13.80 10.77 5.14
N TYR A 34 12.59 10.38 5.54
CA TYR A 34 11.63 11.25 6.24
C TYR A 34 11.34 10.74 7.65
N LYS A 35 11.07 11.66 8.58
CA LYS A 35 10.49 11.31 9.88
C LYS A 35 8.97 11.23 9.72
N VAL A 36 8.42 10.02 9.76
CA VAL A 36 6.96 9.83 9.71
C VAL A 36 6.42 9.74 11.13
N VAL A 37 5.50 10.64 11.48
CA VAL A 37 4.82 10.69 12.77
C VAL A 37 3.32 10.43 12.59
N SER A 38 2.64 10.07 13.67
CA SER A 38 1.17 9.98 13.67
C SER A 38 0.58 10.53 14.96
N ALA A 39 -0.63 11.07 14.88
CA ALA A 39 -1.38 11.56 16.03
C ALA A 39 -2.88 11.43 15.81
N GLY A 40 -3.66 11.81 16.83
CA GLY A 40 -5.10 11.82 16.77
C GLY A 40 -5.71 13.08 17.35
N ILE A 41 -6.77 13.55 16.71
CA ILE A 41 -7.49 14.77 17.12
C ILE A 41 -8.18 14.61 18.48
N GLN A 42 -8.55 13.38 18.83
CA GLN A 42 -9.22 13.03 20.09
C GLN A 42 -8.45 11.91 20.81
N ALA A 43 -7.17 11.72 20.49
CA ALA A 43 -6.39 10.64 21.08
C ALA A 43 -6.09 10.93 22.55
N PRO A 44 -6.38 10.01 23.48
CA PRO A 44 -5.84 10.08 24.81
C PRO A 44 -4.36 9.70 24.76
N ASP A 45 -3.49 10.56 25.28
CA ASP A 45 -2.06 10.30 25.34
C ASP A 45 -1.73 9.09 26.23
N GLY A 46 -0.81 8.24 25.76
CA GLY A 46 -0.31 7.10 26.54
C GLY A 46 -1.24 5.88 26.55
N GLN A 47 -2.37 5.90 25.85
CA GLN A 47 -3.17 4.68 25.68
C GLN A 47 -2.43 3.72 24.74
N ARG A 48 -2.29 2.46 25.15
CA ARG A 48 -1.61 1.43 24.35
C ARG A 48 -2.36 1.19 23.03
N ILE A 49 -1.62 1.03 21.94
CA ILE A 49 -2.19 0.64 20.64
C ILE A 49 -2.97 -0.69 20.81
N PRO A 50 -4.18 -0.83 20.24
CA PRO A 50 -4.96 -2.05 20.34
C PRO A 50 -4.20 -3.30 19.91
N LEU A 51 -4.41 -4.41 20.63
CA LEU A 51 -3.73 -5.68 20.33
C LEU A 51 -4.03 -6.18 18.90
N SER A 52 -5.25 -5.97 18.40
CA SER A 52 -5.62 -6.33 17.02
C SER A 52 -4.73 -5.64 15.97
N VAL A 53 -4.36 -4.38 16.22
CA VAL A 53 -3.48 -3.60 15.33
C VAL A 53 -2.04 -4.09 15.43
N GLN A 54 -1.56 -4.40 16.65
CA GLN A 54 -0.22 -4.96 16.85
C GLN A 54 -0.06 -6.33 16.18
N VAL A 55 -1.06 -7.22 16.36
CA VAL A 55 -1.08 -8.56 15.74
C VAL A 55 -1.13 -8.45 14.22
N LEU A 56 -1.95 -7.52 13.69
CA LEU A 56 -2.01 -7.30 12.25
C LEU A 56 -0.68 -6.76 11.70
N ALA A 57 -0.07 -5.78 12.38
CA ALA A 57 1.23 -5.25 11.98
C ALA A 57 2.28 -6.35 11.95
N GLN A 58 2.33 -7.22 12.96
CA GLN A 58 3.23 -8.37 12.99
C GLN A 58 2.95 -9.34 11.83
N LYS A 59 1.68 -9.68 11.57
CA LYS A 59 1.26 -10.53 10.44
C LYS A 59 1.69 -9.95 9.10
N TRP A 60 1.67 -8.63 8.96
CA TRP A 60 2.09 -7.89 7.77
C TRP A 60 3.59 -7.59 7.73
N GLY A 61 4.36 -8.09 8.71
CA GLY A 61 5.79 -7.80 8.86
C GLY A 61 6.09 -6.30 8.96
N LEU A 62 5.17 -5.50 9.51
CA LEU A 62 5.33 -4.08 9.77
C LEU A 62 5.84 -3.84 11.20
N GLU A 63 6.90 -3.05 11.31
CA GLU A 63 7.35 -2.53 12.60
C GLU A 63 6.57 -1.25 12.92
N LEU A 64 5.87 -1.22 14.04
CA LEU A 64 5.16 -0.02 14.48
C LEU A 64 6.15 1.02 14.98
N ASN A 65 5.96 2.27 14.58
CA ASN A 65 6.81 3.38 15.00
C ASN A 65 6.65 3.77 16.49
N LYS A 66 5.63 3.23 17.17
CA LYS A 66 5.30 3.52 18.56
C LYS A 66 4.30 2.52 19.16
N ASP A 67 4.28 2.46 20.49
CA ASP A 67 3.42 1.55 21.27
C ASP A 67 2.17 2.21 21.86
N PHE A 68 2.09 3.55 21.81
CA PHE A 68 1.03 4.33 22.45
C PHE A 68 0.46 5.41 21.53
N SER A 69 -0.83 5.71 21.70
CA SER A 69 -1.50 6.82 21.03
C SER A 69 -0.95 8.15 21.51
N GLN A 70 -0.93 9.12 20.60
CA GLN A 70 -0.53 10.50 20.87
C GLN A 70 -1.57 11.47 20.30
N SER A 71 -1.87 12.50 21.08
CA SER A 71 -2.67 13.65 20.70
C SER A 71 -1.89 14.59 19.78
N LEU A 72 -2.59 15.54 19.15
CA LEU A 72 -1.92 16.59 18.38
C LEU A 72 -0.98 17.43 19.24
N ASP A 73 -1.38 17.74 20.48
CA ASP A 73 -0.59 18.58 21.39
C ASP A 73 0.73 17.91 21.80
N SER A 74 0.72 16.59 22.02
CA SER A 74 1.91 15.84 22.44
C SER A 74 3.05 15.79 21.41
N ILE A 75 2.74 16.02 20.14
CA ILE A 75 3.74 16.10 19.05
C ILE A 75 3.54 17.36 18.19
N ARG A 76 3.14 18.45 18.86
CA ARG A 76 2.77 19.72 18.20
C ARG A 76 3.89 20.25 17.29
N GLU A 77 5.13 20.23 17.75
CA GLU A 77 6.27 20.74 16.99
C GLU A 77 6.46 19.96 15.68
N GLU A 78 6.40 18.62 15.72
CA GLU A 78 6.48 17.80 14.53
C GLU A 78 5.33 18.02 13.56
N ILE A 79 4.09 18.16 14.06
CA ILE A 79 2.91 18.38 13.21
C ILE A 79 3.00 19.73 12.49
N LEU A 80 3.40 20.79 13.19
CA LEU A 80 3.54 22.12 12.59
C LEU A 80 4.74 22.19 11.62
N ALA A 81 5.80 21.44 11.91
CA ALA A 81 6.98 21.32 11.04
C ALA A 81 6.74 20.42 9.82
N ALA A 82 5.74 19.54 9.85
CA ALA A 82 5.44 18.62 8.76
C ALA A 82 5.28 19.36 7.43
N GLU A 83 5.83 18.79 6.35
CA GLU A 83 5.64 19.32 5.00
C GLU A 83 4.39 18.75 4.32
N LEU A 84 3.92 17.61 4.83
CA LEU A 84 2.71 16.92 4.43
C LEU A 84 1.99 16.37 5.66
N VAL A 85 0.69 16.66 5.77
CA VAL A 85 -0.20 16.14 6.80
C VAL A 85 -1.33 15.39 6.12
N ILE A 86 -1.38 14.08 6.30
CA ILE A 86 -2.43 13.20 5.76
C ILE A 86 -3.49 13.01 6.84
N VAL A 87 -4.76 13.29 6.51
CA VAL A 87 -5.87 13.21 7.46
C VAL A 87 -6.86 12.13 7.04
N ALA A 88 -7.36 11.37 8.02
CA ALA A 88 -8.26 10.25 7.73
C ALA A 88 -9.67 10.68 7.32
N GLU A 89 -10.13 11.87 7.72
CA GLU A 89 -11.49 12.38 7.45
C GLU A 89 -11.45 13.86 7.08
N ASN A 90 -12.32 14.29 6.14
CA ASN A 90 -12.41 15.70 5.72
C ASN A 90 -12.80 16.63 6.87
N SER A 91 -13.60 16.15 7.83
CA SER A 91 -14.02 16.89 9.02
C SER A 91 -12.86 17.30 9.94
N PHE A 92 -11.66 16.73 9.74
CA PHE A 92 -10.46 17.03 10.51
C PHE A 92 -9.63 18.18 9.97
N ILE A 93 -9.90 18.62 8.73
CA ILE A 93 -9.11 19.65 8.05
C ILE A 93 -9.20 20.99 8.79
N GLU A 94 -10.42 21.44 9.12
CA GLU A 94 -10.63 22.70 9.84
C GLU A 94 -9.99 22.68 11.22
N ILE A 95 -10.11 21.56 11.95
CA ILE A 95 -9.48 21.37 13.27
C ILE A 95 -7.96 21.53 13.19
N LEU A 96 -7.33 20.95 12.16
CA LEU A 96 -5.88 21.07 11.97
C LEU A 96 -5.44 22.46 11.51
N ALA A 97 -6.26 23.14 10.71
CA ALA A 97 -6.02 24.52 10.34
C ALA A 97 -6.06 25.45 11.58
N GLU A 98 -7.06 25.28 12.45
CA GLU A 98 -7.16 25.99 13.73
C GLU A 98 -6.02 25.62 14.69
N PHE A 99 -5.53 24.38 14.64
CA PHE A 99 -4.36 23.94 15.38
C PHE A 99 -3.06 24.64 14.92
N GLY A 100 -3.06 25.25 13.73
CA GLY A 100 -1.95 26.01 13.16
C GLY A 100 -1.24 25.34 11.98
N VAL A 101 -1.74 24.20 11.48
CA VAL A 101 -1.18 23.55 10.30
C VAL A 101 -1.55 24.36 9.06
N ASN A 102 -0.57 24.62 8.19
CA ASN A 102 -0.84 25.29 6.91
C ASN A 102 -1.77 24.41 6.04
N PRO A 103 -2.96 24.91 5.63
CA PRO A 103 -3.91 24.13 4.84
C PRO A 103 -3.35 23.55 3.54
N SER A 104 -2.37 24.20 2.90
CA SER A 104 -1.76 23.69 1.66
C SER A 104 -0.96 22.39 1.83
N LYS A 105 -0.62 22.06 3.09
CA LYS A 105 0.09 20.84 3.47
C LYS A 105 -0.86 19.72 3.88
N ILE A 106 -2.14 20.01 4.08
CA ILE A 106 -3.15 19.04 4.50
C ILE A 106 -3.71 18.36 3.26
N VAL A 107 -3.72 17.02 3.27
CA VAL A 107 -4.37 16.20 2.25
C VAL A 107 -5.24 15.14 2.95
N SER A 108 -6.34 14.75 2.32
CA SER A 108 -7.33 13.88 2.94
C SER A 108 -7.39 12.51 2.28
N MET A 109 -7.57 11.46 3.09
CA MET A 109 -7.90 10.13 2.59
C MET A 109 -9.31 10.06 1.97
N GLN A 110 -10.15 11.08 2.21
CA GLN A 110 -11.48 11.23 1.62
C GLN A 110 -11.50 12.25 0.48
N ASP A 111 -10.34 12.47 -0.17
CA ASP A 111 -10.27 13.29 -1.38
C ASP A 111 -11.13 12.69 -2.50
N GLN A 112 -11.84 13.55 -3.24
CA GLN A 112 -12.76 13.15 -4.31
C GLN A 112 -12.05 12.52 -5.51
N ALA A 113 -10.72 12.65 -5.60
CA ALA A 113 -9.92 11.96 -6.60
C ALA A 113 -9.92 10.42 -6.41
N PHE A 114 -10.24 9.93 -5.22
CA PHE A 114 -10.36 8.50 -4.94
C PHE A 114 -11.77 7.97 -5.20
N ASP A 115 -11.83 6.74 -5.70
CA ASP A 115 -13.09 5.98 -5.79
C ASP A 115 -13.69 5.81 -4.39
N PRO A 116 -14.98 6.14 -4.16
CA PRO A 116 -15.64 5.94 -2.88
C PRO A 116 -15.44 4.55 -2.27
N ASP A 117 -15.34 3.49 -3.09
CA ASP A 117 -15.15 2.12 -2.61
C ASP A 117 -13.78 1.89 -1.95
N VAL A 118 -12.79 2.74 -2.26
CA VAL A 118 -11.42 2.62 -1.72
C VAL A 118 -11.11 3.61 -0.61
N ILE A 119 -12.02 4.54 -0.32
CA ILE A 119 -11.88 5.48 0.80
C ILE A 119 -11.97 4.69 2.12
N PRO A 120 -10.94 4.75 2.99
CA PRO A 120 -10.94 4.01 4.24
C PRO A 120 -11.95 4.59 5.25
N ILE A 121 -12.75 3.73 5.86
CA ILE A 121 -13.64 4.08 6.98
C ILE A 121 -12.97 3.77 8.33
N ASP A 122 -13.54 4.27 9.42
CA ASP A 122 -13.06 3.92 10.75
C ASP A 122 -13.30 2.42 11.04
N PRO A 123 -12.25 1.61 11.30
CA PRO A 123 -12.42 0.17 11.42
C PRO A 123 -12.94 -0.26 12.81
N VAL A 124 -13.27 0.68 13.69
CA VAL A 124 -13.85 0.38 15.01
C VAL A 124 -15.16 -0.43 14.85
N ASN A 125 -15.26 -1.52 15.60
CA ASN A 125 -16.39 -2.47 15.61
C ASN A 125 -16.61 -3.26 14.31
N LEU A 126 -15.69 -3.20 13.34
CA LEU A 126 -15.74 -4.09 12.17
C LEU A 126 -15.34 -5.52 12.54
N ASN A 127 -15.80 -6.47 11.73
CA ASN A 127 -15.30 -7.84 11.80
C ASN A 127 -13.81 -7.89 11.39
N PRO A 128 -13.06 -8.95 11.72
CA PRO A 128 -11.63 -9.02 11.44
C PRO A 128 -11.24 -8.82 9.98
N GLU A 129 -12.00 -9.34 9.02
CA GLU A 129 -11.67 -9.24 7.59
C GLU A 129 -11.84 -7.81 7.09
N SER A 130 -13.00 -7.20 7.36
CA SER A 130 -13.24 -5.80 7.00
C SER A 130 -12.30 -4.85 7.75
N PHE A 131 -11.92 -5.17 8.99
CA PHE A 131 -10.91 -4.44 9.74
C PHE A 131 -9.55 -4.43 9.01
N GLU A 132 -9.09 -5.59 8.53
CA GLU A 132 -7.84 -5.68 7.74
C GLU A 132 -7.92 -4.89 6.43
N VAL A 133 -9.06 -4.97 5.73
CA VAL A 133 -9.30 -4.27 4.47
C VAL A 133 -9.26 -2.75 4.64
N GLU A 134 -9.94 -2.21 5.65
CA GLU A 134 -9.98 -0.76 5.87
C GLU A 134 -8.61 -0.21 6.29
N LEU A 135 -7.79 -1.01 6.98
CA LEU A 135 -6.39 -0.65 7.25
C LEU A 135 -5.51 -0.74 6.00
N ALA A 136 -5.77 -1.69 5.11
CA ALA A 136 -5.08 -1.78 3.83
C ALA A 136 -5.42 -0.61 2.90
N LYS A 137 -6.68 -0.19 2.85
CA LYS A 137 -7.12 1.03 2.16
C LYS A 137 -6.43 2.28 2.74
N ALA A 138 -6.33 2.38 4.07
CA ALA A 138 -5.63 3.48 4.72
C ALA A 138 -4.15 3.53 4.32
N VAL A 139 -3.47 2.38 4.23
CA VAL A 139 -2.11 2.30 3.68
C VAL A 139 -2.09 2.75 2.23
N MET A 140 -2.92 2.15 1.38
CA MET A 140 -2.98 2.42 -0.05
C MET A 140 -3.14 3.92 -0.36
N VAL A 141 -4.18 4.54 0.20
CA VAL A 141 -4.49 5.94 -0.03
C VAL A 141 -3.38 6.85 0.52
N SER A 142 -2.80 6.52 1.68
CA SER A 142 -1.68 7.30 2.23
C SER A 142 -0.46 7.29 1.33
N VAL A 143 -0.10 6.13 0.77
CA VAL A 143 1.04 6.01 -0.14
C VAL A 143 0.79 6.77 -1.44
N GLN A 144 -0.42 6.65 -2.00
CA GLN A 144 -0.78 7.37 -3.23
C GLN A 144 -0.77 8.90 -3.02
N LEU A 145 -1.23 9.39 -1.87
CA LEU A 145 -1.14 10.82 -1.51
C LEU A 145 0.30 11.31 -1.38
N VAL A 146 1.20 10.49 -0.83
CA VAL A 146 2.64 10.77 -0.78
C VAL A 146 3.24 10.77 -2.20
N ALA A 147 2.86 9.83 -3.06
CA ALA A 147 3.33 9.74 -4.43
C ALA A 147 2.91 10.97 -5.26
N GLN A 148 1.68 11.48 -5.09
CA GLN A 148 1.21 12.72 -5.71
C GLN A 148 2.05 13.95 -5.33
N ARG A 149 2.77 13.91 -4.21
CA ARG A 149 3.73 14.94 -3.78
C ARG A 149 5.16 14.69 -4.28
N ASN A 150 5.37 13.70 -5.16
CA ASN A 150 6.67 13.28 -5.70
C ASN A 150 7.69 12.85 -4.64
N LEU A 151 7.22 12.40 -3.48
CA LEU A 151 8.06 11.93 -2.37
C LEU A 151 8.47 10.46 -2.52
N VAL A 152 7.65 9.68 -3.23
CA VAL A 152 7.99 8.36 -3.78
C VAL A 152 8.16 8.52 -5.28
N LYS A 153 9.27 8.05 -5.84
CA LYS A 153 9.54 8.11 -7.27
C LYS A 153 9.81 6.72 -7.81
N HIS A 154 9.06 6.35 -8.84
CA HIS A 154 9.42 5.25 -9.72
C HIS A 154 9.90 5.81 -11.05
N HIS A 155 10.75 5.03 -11.72
CA HIS A 155 11.34 5.45 -12.99
C HIS A 155 10.29 5.55 -14.09
N ASN A 156 9.33 4.61 -14.10
CA ASN A 156 8.22 4.59 -15.03
C ASN A 156 6.88 4.38 -14.29
N LYS A 157 5.80 4.71 -15.01
CA LYS A 157 4.42 4.62 -14.52
C LYS A 157 4.04 3.18 -14.17
N ILE A 158 3.35 3.02 -13.03
CA ILE A 158 2.76 1.75 -12.60
C ILE A 158 1.24 1.90 -12.57
N THR A 159 0.56 1.15 -13.44
CA THR A 159 -0.90 1.12 -13.48
C THR A 159 -1.41 -0.16 -12.83
N VAL A 160 -2.20 -0.03 -11.77
CA VAL A 160 -2.78 -1.17 -11.06
C VAL A 160 -4.23 -1.37 -11.45
N VAL A 161 -4.62 -2.61 -11.73
CA VAL A 161 -5.97 -3.01 -12.13
C VAL A 161 -6.51 -4.02 -11.13
N HIS A 162 -7.75 -3.79 -10.70
CA HIS A 162 -8.46 -4.58 -9.70
C HIS A 162 -9.62 -5.35 -10.32
N PRO A 163 -9.51 -6.67 -10.46
CA PRO A 163 -10.65 -7.50 -10.77
C PRO A 163 -11.70 -7.43 -9.66
N GLN A 164 -12.97 -7.23 -10.02
CA GLN A 164 -14.05 -7.21 -9.04
C GLN A 164 -14.38 -8.60 -8.50
N SER A 165 -14.15 -9.63 -9.32
CA SER A 165 -14.41 -11.03 -8.98
C SER A 165 -13.49 -11.97 -9.77
N ILE A 166 -13.48 -13.26 -9.39
CA ILE A 166 -12.78 -14.31 -10.15
C ILE A 166 -13.28 -14.38 -11.60
N SER A 167 -14.58 -14.21 -11.83
CA SER A 167 -15.16 -14.22 -13.18
C SER A 167 -14.72 -13.02 -14.03
N ASP A 168 -14.46 -11.88 -13.38
CA ASP A 168 -13.96 -10.67 -14.03
C ASP A 168 -12.46 -10.76 -14.34
N PHE A 169 -11.69 -11.49 -13.53
CA PHE A 169 -10.23 -11.62 -13.65
C PHE A 169 -9.77 -11.97 -15.07
N GLN A 170 -10.41 -12.93 -15.74
CA GLN A 170 -10.05 -13.31 -17.10
C GLN A 170 -10.19 -12.15 -18.10
N ASN A 171 -11.26 -11.36 -17.98
CA ASN A 171 -11.50 -10.20 -18.85
C ASN A 171 -10.50 -9.09 -18.56
N CYS A 172 -10.19 -8.84 -17.29
CA CYS A 172 -9.14 -7.91 -16.88
C CYS A 172 -7.78 -8.32 -17.45
N LEU A 173 -7.41 -9.61 -17.33
CA LEU A 173 -6.14 -10.14 -17.83
C LEU A 173 -5.99 -9.96 -19.33
N LEU A 174 -7.01 -10.30 -20.11
CA LEU A 174 -6.99 -10.10 -21.56
C LEU A 174 -6.89 -8.62 -21.94
N SER A 175 -7.67 -7.76 -21.28
CA SER A 175 -7.70 -6.32 -21.55
C SER A 175 -6.36 -5.66 -21.21
N VAL A 176 -5.80 -5.97 -20.04
CA VAL A 176 -4.50 -5.44 -19.60
C VAL A 176 -3.38 -5.96 -20.49
N ASN A 177 -3.36 -7.24 -20.84
CA ASN A 177 -2.34 -7.77 -21.75
C ASN A 177 -2.41 -7.12 -23.14
N ALA A 178 -3.61 -6.83 -23.66
CA ALA A 178 -3.77 -6.10 -24.91
C ALA A 178 -3.27 -4.65 -24.80
N ALA A 179 -3.62 -3.94 -23.71
CA ALA A 179 -3.15 -2.59 -23.44
C ALA A 179 -1.62 -2.53 -23.29
N ALA A 180 -1.04 -3.46 -22.55
CA ALA A 180 0.39 -3.56 -22.32
C ALA A 180 1.16 -3.82 -23.62
N LYS A 181 0.67 -4.70 -24.49
CA LYS A 181 1.27 -4.91 -25.83
C LYS A 181 1.27 -3.63 -26.67
N LYS A 182 0.18 -2.85 -26.63
CA LYS A 182 0.07 -1.57 -27.35
C LYS A 182 1.05 -0.53 -26.81
N ALA A 183 1.27 -0.51 -25.50
CA ALA A 183 2.17 0.43 -24.82
C ALA A 183 3.64 -0.05 -24.74
N ALA A 184 3.95 -1.25 -25.24
CA ALA A 184 5.23 -1.93 -25.01
C ALA A 184 5.59 -2.01 -23.50
N ALA A 185 4.60 -2.31 -22.66
CA ALA A 185 4.70 -2.39 -21.20
C ALA A 185 4.76 -3.84 -20.70
N SER A 186 5.31 -4.03 -19.51
CA SER A 186 5.29 -5.33 -18.81
C SER A 186 3.97 -5.52 -18.04
N VAL A 187 3.62 -6.76 -17.74
CA VAL A 187 2.46 -7.11 -16.89
C VAL A 187 2.93 -7.96 -15.73
N LEU A 188 2.59 -7.59 -14.50
CA LEU A 188 2.72 -8.42 -13.30
C LEU A 188 1.34 -8.92 -12.88
N VAL A 189 1.17 -10.23 -12.79
CA VAL A 189 0.01 -10.85 -12.16
C VAL A 189 0.32 -11.03 -10.67
N ALA A 190 -0.25 -10.16 -9.85
CA ALA A 190 -0.09 -10.06 -8.41
C ALA A 190 -1.33 -10.61 -7.67
N ASP A 191 -1.76 -11.81 -8.06
CA ASP A 191 -2.65 -12.67 -7.26
C ASP A 191 -1.77 -13.72 -6.59
N PHE A 192 -1.06 -13.32 -5.54
CA PHE A 192 -0.02 -14.17 -4.94
C PHE A 192 -0.62 -15.28 -4.07
N ARG A 193 -1.82 -15.04 -3.53
CA ARG A 193 -2.58 -16.02 -2.76
C ARG A 193 -3.23 -17.07 -3.66
N PHE A 194 -3.73 -16.69 -4.83
CA PHE A 194 -4.36 -17.63 -5.76
C PHE A 194 -3.76 -17.50 -7.16
N PRO A 195 -2.53 -18.00 -7.39
CA PRO A 195 -1.86 -17.87 -8.69
C PRO A 195 -2.72 -18.36 -9.85
N GLN A 196 -2.88 -17.51 -10.86
CA GLN A 196 -3.78 -17.76 -12.00
C GLN A 196 -3.07 -18.45 -13.18
N ASN A 197 -2.01 -19.22 -12.93
CA ASN A 197 -1.18 -19.84 -13.97
C ASN A 197 -1.99 -20.75 -14.92
N GLY A 198 -2.92 -21.55 -14.38
CA GLY A 198 -3.79 -22.39 -15.21
C GLY A 198 -4.73 -21.60 -16.13
N LEU A 199 -5.10 -20.36 -15.77
CA LEU A 199 -5.81 -19.46 -16.66
C LEU A 199 -4.88 -18.87 -17.72
N ILE A 200 -3.71 -18.39 -17.32
CA ILE A 200 -2.68 -17.81 -18.21
C ILE A 200 -2.30 -18.82 -19.31
N GLU A 201 -2.04 -20.08 -18.94
CA GLU A 201 -1.70 -21.17 -19.86
C GLU A 201 -2.86 -21.51 -20.82
N ARG A 202 -4.10 -21.58 -20.32
CA ARG A 202 -5.30 -21.82 -21.15
C ARG A 202 -5.54 -20.72 -22.19
N LEU A 203 -5.17 -19.48 -21.86
CA LEU A 203 -5.25 -18.35 -22.79
C LEU A 203 -4.07 -18.32 -23.78
N GLY A 204 -3.12 -19.26 -23.70
CA GLY A 204 -1.94 -19.31 -24.55
C GLY A 204 -0.95 -18.18 -24.31
N LEU A 205 -0.96 -17.57 -23.11
CA LEU A 205 -0.06 -16.49 -22.74
C LEU A 205 1.24 -17.06 -22.17
N THR A 206 2.37 -16.62 -22.73
CA THR A 206 3.68 -16.94 -22.17
C THR A 206 4.02 -15.99 -21.03
N TYR A 207 4.62 -16.52 -19.98
CA TYR A 207 5.02 -15.73 -18.81
C TYR A 207 6.38 -16.14 -18.27
N LYS A 208 7.04 -15.21 -17.57
CA LYS A 208 8.22 -15.50 -16.77
C LYS A 208 7.80 -15.76 -15.33
N GLU A 209 8.31 -16.83 -14.76
CA GLU A 209 7.99 -17.23 -13.39
C GLU A 209 8.72 -16.36 -12.37
N LEU A 210 7.94 -15.65 -11.55
CA LEU A 210 8.43 -14.99 -10.35
C LEU A 210 8.40 -16.00 -9.19
N THR A 211 9.57 -16.33 -8.66
CA THR A 211 9.70 -17.14 -7.45
C THR A 211 9.81 -16.22 -6.25
N ILE A 212 8.99 -16.48 -5.23
CA ILE A 212 8.96 -15.74 -3.96
C ILE A 212 9.20 -16.75 -2.85
N ASN A 213 10.25 -16.54 -2.06
CA ASN A 213 10.61 -17.44 -0.96
C ASN A 213 10.72 -16.67 0.35
N GLN A 214 10.26 -17.27 1.44
CA GLN A 214 10.50 -16.79 2.80
C GLN A 214 11.31 -17.84 3.55
N ALA A 215 12.52 -17.47 3.98
CA ALA A 215 13.39 -18.34 4.76
C ALA A 215 14.05 -17.55 5.89
N LEU A 216 13.98 -18.07 7.11
CA LEU A 216 14.57 -17.44 8.30
C LEU A 216 14.15 -15.97 8.50
N GLY A 217 12.90 -15.64 8.16
CA GLY A 217 12.34 -14.29 8.30
C GLY A 217 12.77 -13.30 7.19
N ALA A 218 13.53 -13.75 6.19
CA ALA A 218 13.86 -12.93 5.02
C ALA A 218 13.01 -13.35 3.81
N ILE A 219 12.42 -12.37 3.12
CA ILE A 219 11.70 -12.59 1.86
C ILE A 219 12.63 -12.28 0.69
N THR A 220 12.75 -13.22 -0.25
CA THR A 220 13.62 -13.10 -1.43
C THR A 220 12.84 -13.41 -2.70
N THR A 221 13.28 -12.81 -3.81
CA THR A 221 12.70 -13.06 -5.14
C THR A 221 13.78 -13.30 -6.18
N ASN A 222 13.41 -13.88 -7.32
CA ASN A 222 14.28 -14.01 -8.49
C ASN A 222 14.14 -12.83 -9.48
N ALA A 223 13.58 -11.69 -9.06
CA ALA A 223 13.23 -10.59 -9.98
C ALA A 223 14.44 -10.12 -10.81
N ASP A 224 15.61 -9.93 -10.19
CA ASP A 224 16.83 -9.48 -10.86
C ASP A 224 17.39 -10.51 -11.88
N LEU A 225 16.96 -11.77 -11.76
CA LEU A 225 17.36 -12.87 -12.65
C LEU A 225 16.35 -13.08 -13.79
N LEU A 226 15.22 -12.37 -13.78
CA LEU A 226 14.29 -12.39 -14.89
C LEU A 226 14.98 -11.72 -16.09
N ALA A 227 15.32 -12.49 -17.12
CA ALA A 227 15.91 -11.94 -18.34
C ALA A 227 14.87 -11.10 -19.12
N LEU A 228 14.69 -9.82 -18.77
CA LEU A 228 13.66 -8.91 -19.30
C LEU A 228 14.06 -8.22 -20.62
N ALA A 229 14.40 -9.01 -21.65
CA ALA A 229 14.81 -8.50 -22.97
C ALA A 229 13.76 -7.64 -23.70
N GLY A 230 12.51 -7.65 -23.22
CA GLY A 230 11.40 -6.87 -23.77
C GLY A 230 10.12 -7.07 -22.94
N PRO A 231 9.01 -6.42 -23.32
CA PRO A 231 7.73 -6.52 -22.62
C PRO A 231 7.33 -7.97 -22.36
N CYS A 232 6.95 -8.30 -21.13
CA CYS A 232 6.58 -9.66 -20.77
C CYS A 232 5.51 -9.70 -19.67
N LEU A 233 4.80 -10.82 -19.62
CA LEU A 233 3.97 -11.18 -18.48
C LEU A 233 4.83 -11.88 -17.44
N VAL A 234 4.67 -11.50 -16.18
CA VAL A 234 5.33 -12.08 -15.02
C VAL A 234 4.26 -12.54 -14.05
N ALA A 235 4.38 -13.76 -13.53
CA ALA A 235 3.44 -14.32 -12.57
C ALA A 235 4.15 -15.32 -11.67
N THR A 236 3.66 -15.50 -10.45
CA THR A 236 4.06 -16.64 -9.62
C THR A 236 3.33 -17.90 -10.08
N ARG A 237 3.97 -19.06 -9.89
CA ARG A 237 3.33 -20.37 -10.05
C ARG A 237 2.76 -20.91 -8.74
N PHE A 238 3.33 -20.50 -7.61
CA PHE A 238 3.02 -21.04 -6.30
C PHE A 238 2.31 -20.00 -5.42
N GLU A 239 1.32 -20.49 -4.67
CA GLU A 239 0.64 -19.71 -3.64
C GLU A 239 1.63 -19.34 -2.53
N ILE A 240 1.47 -18.15 -1.97
CA ILE A 240 2.18 -17.73 -0.76
C ILE A 240 1.19 -17.38 0.35
N ASP A 241 1.42 -17.91 1.55
CA ASP A 241 0.56 -17.68 2.71
C ASP A 241 0.81 -16.32 3.40
N PHE A 242 1.89 -15.64 3.02
CA PHE A 242 2.37 -14.36 3.57
C PHE A 242 2.24 -13.20 2.58
N ALA A 243 1.20 -13.22 1.73
CA ALA A 243 1.04 -12.26 0.63
C ALA A 243 1.08 -10.79 1.08
N GLU A 244 0.41 -10.43 2.17
CA GLU A 244 0.43 -9.06 2.70
C GLU A 244 1.83 -8.65 3.19
N GLU A 245 2.54 -9.55 3.87
CA GLU A 245 3.92 -9.33 4.31
C GLU A 245 4.86 -9.10 3.12
N PHE A 246 4.72 -9.91 2.07
CA PHE A 246 5.49 -9.75 0.85
C PHE A 246 5.21 -8.41 0.17
N VAL A 247 3.95 -8.06 -0.05
CA VAL A 247 3.56 -6.81 -0.73
C VAL A 247 4.02 -5.56 0.04
N LEU A 248 4.10 -5.64 1.37
CA LEU A 248 4.61 -4.58 2.24
C LEU A 248 6.14 -4.64 2.47
N SER A 249 6.84 -5.56 1.81
CA SER A 249 8.29 -5.71 1.91
C SER A 249 9.04 -4.88 0.87
N THR A 250 10.32 -4.61 1.15
CA THR A 250 11.25 -4.04 0.15
C THR A 250 11.48 -4.98 -1.02
N SER A 251 11.29 -6.30 -0.83
CA SER A 251 11.44 -7.29 -1.90
C SER A 251 10.37 -7.12 -2.98
N PHE A 252 9.14 -6.75 -2.62
CA PHE A 252 8.10 -6.42 -3.60
C PHE A 252 8.39 -5.09 -4.30
N LEU A 253 8.87 -4.07 -3.58
CA LEU A 253 9.33 -2.83 -4.20
C LEU A 253 10.44 -3.08 -5.24
N ASN A 254 11.39 -3.97 -4.94
CA ASN A 254 12.42 -4.38 -5.90
C ASN A 254 11.82 -5.06 -7.14
N VAL A 255 10.80 -5.93 -6.96
CA VAL A 255 10.09 -6.52 -8.10
C VAL A 255 9.47 -5.44 -8.98
N LEU A 256 8.79 -4.46 -8.39
CA LEU A 256 8.19 -3.36 -9.14
C LEU A 256 9.25 -2.52 -9.84
N GLU A 257 10.36 -2.20 -9.17
CA GLU A 257 11.47 -1.42 -9.73
C GLU A 257 12.09 -2.14 -10.94
N VAL A 258 12.44 -3.42 -10.81
CA VAL A 258 13.01 -4.22 -11.90
C VAL A 258 12.06 -4.31 -13.10
N LEU A 259 10.77 -4.54 -12.85
CA LEU A 259 9.79 -4.69 -13.93
C LEU A 259 9.41 -3.36 -14.61
N SER A 260 9.58 -2.23 -13.89
CA SER A 260 9.29 -0.89 -14.37
C SER A 260 10.56 -0.07 -14.70
N GLN A 261 11.74 -0.69 -14.76
CA GLN A 261 13.00 0.03 -14.93
C GLN A 261 13.06 0.81 -16.26
N ASP A 262 12.67 0.18 -17.36
CA ASP A 262 12.81 0.73 -18.72
C ASP A 262 11.48 0.94 -19.45
N ARG A 263 10.34 0.67 -18.78
CA ARG A 263 9.00 0.72 -19.39
C ARG A 263 7.91 0.81 -18.34
N GLU A 264 6.71 1.15 -18.79
CA GLU A 264 5.52 1.09 -17.94
C GLU A 264 5.25 -0.33 -17.46
N LEU A 265 4.65 -0.43 -16.28
CA LEU A 265 4.23 -1.69 -15.68
C LEU A 265 2.73 -1.66 -15.43
N PHE A 266 2.03 -2.69 -15.92
CA PHE A 266 0.67 -2.99 -15.47
C PHE A 266 0.72 -4.06 -14.39
N VAL A 267 0.03 -3.84 -13.28
CA VAL A 267 -0.14 -4.82 -12.21
C VAL A 267 -1.60 -5.22 -12.15
N ILE A 268 -1.88 -6.52 -12.20
CA ILE A 268 -3.23 -7.07 -12.03
C ILE A 268 -3.24 -7.77 -10.67
N THR A 269 -4.03 -7.26 -9.73
CA THR A 269 -4.17 -7.87 -8.41
C THR A 269 -5.05 -9.12 -8.47
N GLY A 270 -5.08 -9.90 -7.37
CA GLY A 270 -6.18 -10.81 -7.11
C GLY A 270 -7.54 -10.09 -7.02
N PRO A 271 -8.66 -10.85 -7.03
CA PRO A 271 -9.99 -10.27 -6.85
C PRO A 271 -10.14 -9.64 -5.46
N ARG A 272 -10.98 -8.60 -5.34
CA ARG A 272 -11.25 -7.92 -4.05
C ARG A 272 -11.88 -8.85 -3.00
N SER A 273 -12.67 -9.81 -3.46
CA SER A 273 -13.33 -10.79 -2.60
C SER A 273 -13.55 -12.13 -3.31
N SER A 274 -13.71 -13.19 -2.53
CA SER A 274 -14.10 -14.52 -3.01
C SER A 274 -14.99 -15.20 -1.97
N ALA A 275 -16.13 -15.75 -2.39
CA ALA A 275 -17.06 -16.52 -1.54
C ALA A 275 -17.34 -15.88 -0.16
N HIS A 276 -17.56 -14.55 -0.14
CA HIS A 276 -17.79 -13.70 1.05
C HIS A 276 -16.59 -13.35 1.92
N ARG A 277 -15.37 -13.72 1.52
CA ARG A 277 -14.13 -13.28 2.16
C ARG A 277 -13.54 -12.07 1.44
N GLU A 278 -13.11 -11.07 2.17
CA GLU A 278 -12.42 -9.89 1.64
C GLU A 278 -10.90 -10.02 1.78
N PHE A 279 -10.13 -9.46 0.83
CA PHE A 279 -8.67 -9.57 0.82
C PHE A 279 -8.00 -8.18 0.90
N SER A 280 -7.16 -8.00 1.93
CA SER A 280 -6.38 -6.78 2.15
C SER A 280 -5.23 -6.65 1.15
N GLU A 281 -4.57 -7.74 0.77
CA GLU A 281 -3.49 -7.81 -0.23
C GLU A 281 -3.79 -6.99 -1.48
N THR A 282 -5.00 -7.12 -2.04
CA THR A 282 -5.42 -6.41 -3.25
C THR A 282 -5.25 -4.89 -3.13
N TYR A 283 -5.61 -4.31 -1.99
CA TYR A 283 -5.45 -2.87 -1.74
C TYR A 283 -3.98 -2.52 -1.45
N LEU A 284 -3.26 -3.38 -0.74
CA LEU A 284 -1.84 -3.19 -0.47
C LEU A 284 -1.01 -3.18 -1.76
N CYS A 285 -1.32 -4.07 -2.72
CA CYS A 285 -0.68 -4.09 -4.03
C CYS A 285 -0.88 -2.75 -4.75
N ALA A 286 -2.09 -2.20 -4.69
CA ALA A 286 -2.41 -0.91 -5.31
C ALA A 286 -1.85 0.31 -4.60
N SER A 287 -1.26 0.18 -3.42
CA SER A 287 -0.52 1.29 -2.81
C SER A 287 0.59 1.81 -3.72
N ASN A 288 1.08 0.95 -4.64
CA ASN A 288 2.14 1.26 -5.58
C ASN A 288 1.65 1.76 -6.95
N ALA A 289 0.42 2.25 -7.05
CA ALA A 289 -0.10 2.87 -8.27
C ALA A 289 0.28 4.37 -8.32
N PHE A 290 1.11 4.77 -9.29
CA PHE A 290 1.49 6.17 -9.56
C PHE A 290 2.07 6.33 -10.99
#